data_AF-V5G4L3-F1
#
_entry.id   AF-V5G4L3-F1
#
_cell.length_a   1.000
_cell.length_b   1.000
_cell.length_c   1.000
_cell.angle_alpha   90.00
_cell.angle_beta   90.00
_cell.angle_gamma   90.00
#
_symmetry.space_group_name_H-M   'P 1'
#
loop_
_entity.id
_entity.type
_entity.pdbx_description
1 polymer ?
#
loop_
_entity_poly.entity_id
_entity_poly.type
_entity_poly.pdbx_seq_one_letter_code
_entity_poly.pdbx_strand_id
1 'polypeptide(L)'
;MTDAAPAGNDAQNLKPEKLPITVSKPSPYTFDLGHLLALDPNPLVLPSSDSLNDALKATARDGAQSLLNQLLTTCQITSSAQHGVLLSLPPRSTALPRHKPLPTPKAPTKWELFARKKGIGKYNTKPGAALADKERRKKLVYDEATGEWVPRWGYKGKNKAGEDDWLVEVDEKQWKKEEGLLAEGRSIRGESRRERVERIKRNERKERANDRKQRKAGN
;
A
#
# COMPACT_ATOMS: atom_id res chain seq x y z
N MET A 1 79.34 -23.29 -41.02
CA MET A 1 79.40 -21.82 -41.18
C MET A 1 78.22 -21.44 -42.06
N THR A 2 77.17 -20.75 -41.67
CA THR A 2 76.75 -20.02 -40.46
C THR A 2 75.23 -19.93 -40.62
N ASP A 3 74.45 -20.46 -39.69
CA ASP A 3 72.98 -20.40 -39.76
C ASP A 3 72.50 -19.17 -38.97
N ALA A 4 71.66 -18.36 -39.61
CA ALA A 4 71.20 -17.07 -39.11
C ALA A 4 69.90 -17.27 -38.30
N ALA A 5 69.91 -16.90 -37.02
CA ALA A 5 68.71 -16.81 -36.20
C ALA A 5 68.23 -15.34 -36.13
N PRO A 6 66.94 -15.04 -36.36
CA PRO A 6 66.42 -13.69 -36.19
C PRO A 6 66.19 -13.38 -34.70
N ALA A 7 66.58 -12.17 -34.30
CA ALA A 7 66.30 -11.62 -32.98
C ALA A 7 64.78 -11.45 -32.80
N GLY A 8 64.19 -12.30 -31.97
CA GLY A 8 62.83 -12.14 -31.47
C GLY A 8 62.79 -10.98 -30.49
N ASN A 9 62.05 -9.93 -30.84
CA ASN A 9 61.79 -8.78 -29.99
C ASN A 9 60.67 -9.17 -29.01
N ASP A 10 61.04 -9.82 -27.90
CA ASP A 10 60.10 -10.14 -26.81
C ASP A 10 59.76 -8.86 -26.02
N ALA A 11 58.81 -8.09 -26.54
CA ALA A 11 58.14 -7.04 -25.80
C ALA A 11 57.30 -7.70 -24.70
N GLN A 12 57.86 -7.81 -23.50
CA GLN A 12 57.17 -8.24 -22.29
C GLN A 12 56.01 -7.28 -22.00
N ASN A 13 54.79 -7.71 -22.32
CA ASN A 13 53.56 -7.04 -21.93
C ASN A 13 53.34 -7.24 -20.42
N LEU A 14 54.00 -6.42 -19.60
CA LEU A 14 53.84 -6.40 -18.14
C LEU A 14 52.41 -5.97 -17.81
N LYS A 15 51.59 -6.93 -17.37
CA LYS A 15 50.24 -6.65 -16.85
C LYS A 15 50.37 -5.62 -15.72
N PRO A 16 49.57 -4.54 -15.71
CA PRO A 16 49.65 -3.53 -14.67
C PRO A 16 49.41 -4.16 -13.29
N GLU A 17 50.27 -3.82 -12.34
CA GLU A 17 50.20 -4.28 -10.96
C GLU A 17 48.84 -3.89 -10.35
N LYS A 18 48.14 -4.85 -9.74
CA LYS A 18 46.79 -4.63 -9.21
C LYS A 18 46.88 -3.75 -7.97
N LEU A 19 46.24 -2.58 -8.01
CA LEU A 19 46.14 -1.70 -6.86
C LEU A 19 45.43 -2.40 -5.69
N PRO A 20 45.86 -2.16 -4.44
CA PRO A 20 45.25 -2.78 -3.26
C PRO A 20 43.83 -2.25 -3.04
N ILE A 21 42.86 -3.17 -2.98
CA ILE A 21 41.44 -2.87 -2.73
C ILE A 21 40.99 -3.16 -1.30
N THR A 22 41.84 -3.80 -0.48
CA THR A 22 41.52 -4.14 0.91
C THR A 22 42.04 -3.06 1.85
N VAL A 23 41.28 -2.80 2.92
CA VAL A 23 41.62 -1.82 3.95
C VAL A 23 41.71 -2.57 5.28
N SER A 24 42.86 -2.51 5.92
CA SER A 24 43.09 -3.13 7.23
C SER A 24 43.17 -2.03 8.30
N LYS A 25 42.32 -2.13 9.32
CA LYS A 25 42.32 -1.25 10.49
C LYS A 25 42.27 -2.07 11.79
N PRO A 26 42.74 -1.52 12.92
CA PRO A 26 42.75 -2.25 14.20
C PRO A 26 41.38 -2.74 14.65
N SER A 27 40.34 -1.90 14.52
CA SER A 27 38.95 -2.29 14.76
C SER A 27 38.21 -2.46 13.44
N PRO A 28 37.41 -3.54 13.29
CA PRO A 28 36.69 -3.80 12.04
C PRO A 28 35.56 -2.79 11.81
N TYR A 29 35.23 -2.56 10.54
CA TYR A 29 34.06 -1.78 10.15
C TYR A 29 32.77 -2.53 10.50
N THR A 30 31.75 -1.79 10.87
CA THR A 30 30.36 -2.30 10.96
C THR A 30 29.51 -1.67 9.88
N PHE A 31 28.50 -2.38 9.40
CA PHE A 31 27.75 -1.97 8.20
C PHE A 31 26.25 -2.02 8.43
N ASP A 32 25.55 -1.01 7.92
CA ASP A 32 24.10 -1.02 7.71
C ASP A 32 23.81 -0.84 6.22
N LEU A 33 23.90 -1.93 5.48
CA LEU A 33 23.78 -1.92 4.02
C LEU A 33 22.39 -1.49 3.53
N GLY A 34 21.35 -1.65 4.37
CA GLY A 34 20.01 -1.15 4.07
C GLY A 34 19.94 0.38 4.00
N HIS A 35 20.88 1.08 4.62
CA HIS A 35 21.08 2.54 4.54
C HIS A 35 22.34 2.93 3.76
N LEU A 36 23.02 1.99 3.09
CA LEU A 36 24.31 2.21 2.42
C LEU A 36 25.34 2.88 3.35
N LEU A 37 25.42 2.40 4.59
CA LEU A 37 26.17 3.04 5.66
C LEU A 37 27.29 2.11 6.17
N ALA A 38 28.49 2.67 6.33
CA ALA A 38 29.62 2.04 7.02
C ALA A 38 30.01 2.89 8.24
N LEU A 39 30.18 2.24 9.39
CA LEU A 39 30.63 2.86 10.63
C LEU A 39 32.07 2.43 10.90
N ASP A 40 32.94 3.42 10.98
CA ASP A 40 34.33 3.26 11.39
C ASP A 40 34.47 3.58 12.89
N PRO A 41 34.69 2.59 13.76
CA PRO A 41 34.89 2.84 15.19
C PRO A 41 36.33 3.31 15.51
N ASN A 42 37.25 3.32 14.54
CA ASN A 42 38.63 3.71 14.79
C ASN A 42 38.73 5.23 15.00
N PRO A 43 39.67 5.71 15.85
CA PRO A 43 39.89 7.14 16.04
C PRO A 43 40.20 7.86 14.72
N LEU A 44 39.65 9.06 14.57
CA LEU A 44 39.91 9.90 13.40
C LEU A 44 41.37 10.38 13.43
N VAL A 45 42.15 9.99 12.42
CA VAL A 45 43.57 10.34 12.31
C VAL A 45 43.68 11.69 11.59
N LEU A 46 44.08 12.72 12.34
CA LEU A 46 44.30 14.08 11.82
C LEU A 46 45.74 14.52 12.12
N PRO A 47 46.71 14.14 11.28
CA PRO A 47 48.10 14.52 11.50
C PRO A 47 48.27 16.02 11.28
N SER A 48 49.03 16.69 12.16
CA SER A 48 49.28 18.13 12.07
C SER A 48 50.14 18.54 10.87
N SER A 49 50.81 17.57 10.22
CA SER A 49 51.65 17.78 9.04
C SER A 49 50.86 17.93 7.74
N ASP A 50 49.65 17.38 7.68
CA ASP A 50 48.89 17.25 6.43
C ASP A 50 47.76 18.27 6.38
N SER A 51 47.26 18.55 5.18
CA SER A 51 46.04 19.35 5.07
C SER A 51 44.86 18.57 5.66
N LEU A 52 43.98 19.27 6.38
CA LEU A 52 42.79 18.68 6.98
C LEU A 52 41.95 17.92 5.95
N ASN A 53 41.82 18.47 4.74
CA ASN A 53 41.03 17.85 3.67
C ASN A 53 41.66 16.54 3.18
N ASP A 54 42.98 16.44 3.11
CA ASP A 54 43.66 15.23 2.66
C ASP A 54 43.53 14.11 3.69
N ALA A 55 43.67 14.43 4.98
CA ALA A 55 43.46 13.47 6.06
C ALA A 55 42.02 12.93 6.11
N LEU A 56 41.03 13.82 5.96
CA LEU A 56 39.61 13.44 5.88
C LEU A 56 39.33 12.61 4.63
N LYS A 57 39.88 13.00 3.48
CA LYS A 57 39.71 12.29 2.21
C LYS A 57 40.32 10.89 2.26
N ALA A 58 41.50 10.73 2.86
CA ALA A 58 42.13 9.43 3.07
C ALA A 58 41.23 8.51 3.92
N THR A 59 40.71 9.02 5.04
CA THR A 59 39.81 8.26 5.93
C THR A 59 38.49 7.90 5.23
N ALA A 60 37.90 8.84 4.48
CA ALA A 60 36.66 8.61 3.74
C ALA A 60 36.86 7.61 2.59
N ARG A 61 38.00 7.66 1.89
CA ARG A 61 38.37 6.70 0.84
C ARG A 61 38.44 5.27 1.41
N ASP A 62 39.07 5.09 2.56
CA ASP A 62 39.16 3.80 3.24
C ASP A 62 37.77 3.25 3.60
N GLY A 63 36.92 4.09 4.19
CA GLY A 63 35.55 3.70 4.55
C GLY A 63 34.68 3.37 3.34
N ALA A 64 34.76 4.18 2.27
CA ALA A 64 34.03 3.95 1.03
C ALA A 64 34.48 2.67 0.32
N GLN A 65 35.80 2.39 0.31
CA GLN A 65 36.34 1.15 -0.25
C GLN A 65 35.79 -0.07 0.49
N SER A 66 35.81 -0.06 1.83
CA SER A 66 35.23 -1.12 2.66
C SER A 66 33.73 -1.30 2.43
N LEU A 67 32.98 -0.21 2.32
CA LEU A 67 31.54 -0.25 2.04
C LEU A 67 31.23 -0.87 0.67
N LEU A 68 31.96 -0.45 -0.37
CA LEU A 68 31.76 -0.96 -1.72
C LEU A 68 32.15 -2.43 -1.82
N ASN A 69 33.26 -2.83 -1.20
CA ASN A 69 33.66 -4.23 -1.10
C ASN A 69 32.55 -5.07 -0.47
N GLN A 70 31.97 -4.60 0.65
CA GLN A 70 30.90 -5.30 1.34
C GLN A 70 29.62 -5.41 0.48
N LEU A 71 29.22 -4.32 -0.18
CA LEU A 71 28.04 -4.30 -1.07
C LEU A 71 28.19 -5.29 -2.22
N LEU A 72 29.32 -5.29 -2.91
CA LEU A 72 29.53 -6.14 -4.09
C LEU A 72 29.78 -7.61 -3.72
N THR A 73 30.26 -7.89 -2.51
CA THR A 73 30.53 -9.26 -2.05
C THR A 73 29.31 -9.92 -1.44
N THR A 74 28.48 -9.17 -0.71
CA THR A 74 27.40 -9.75 0.11
C THR A 74 25.99 -9.55 -0.44
N CYS A 75 25.75 -8.51 -1.24
CA CYS A 75 24.43 -8.28 -1.85
C CYS A 75 24.28 -9.09 -3.14
N GLN A 76 23.07 -9.61 -3.38
CA GLN A 76 22.78 -10.32 -4.63
C GLN A 76 22.70 -9.34 -5.79
N ILE A 77 23.43 -9.62 -6.87
CA ILE A 77 23.45 -8.82 -8.08
C ILE A 77 22.44 -9.38 -9.08
N THR A 78 21.44 -8.58 -9.44
CA THR A 78 20.42 -8.92 -10.43
C THR A 78 20.62 -8.06 -11.67
N SER A 79 20.81 -8.69 -12.83
CA SER A 79 20.87 -8.00 -14.12
C SER A 79 19.56 -8.16 -14.87
N SER A 80 18.94 -7.05 -15.28
CA SER A 80 17.73 -7.03 -16.11
C SER A 80 17.98 -6.22 -17.38
N ALA A 81 17.59 -6.76 -18.54
CA ALA A 81 17.76 -6.09 -19.84
C ALA A 81 17.07 -4.71 -19.91
N GLN A 82 16.01 -4.49 -19.12
CA GLN A 82 15.26 -3.23 -19.10
C GLN A 82 15.75 -2.23 -18.03
N HIS A 83 16.40 -2.71 -16.98
CA HIS A 83 16.68 -1.90 -15.77
C HIS A 83 18.16 -1.87 -15.37
N GLY A 84 19.03 -2.56 -16.10
CA GLY A 84 20.46 -2.63 -15.82
C GLY A 84 20.81 -3.58 -14.67
N VAL A 85 21.96 -3.31 -14.04
CA VAL A 85 22.50 -4.12 -12.94
C VAL A 85 22.11 -3.51 -11.61
N LEU A 86 21.41 -4.27 -10.77
CA LEU A 86 20.85 -3.83 -9.50
C LEU A 86 21.35 -4.71 -8.35
N LEU A 87 21.51 -4.14 -7.16
CA LEU A 87 21.85 -4.86 -5.94
C LEU A 87 20.60 -5.04 -5.07
N SER A 88 20.36 -6.26 -4.60
CA SER A 88 19.34 -6.53 -3.59
C SER A 88 19.90 -6.24 -2.20
N LEU A 89 19.40 -5.17 -1.57
CA LEU A 89 19.87 -4.73 -0.24
C LEU A 89 19.14 -5.47 0.89
N PRO A 90 19.84 -5.80 1.99
CA PRO A 90 19.22 -6.39 3.18
C PRO A 90 18.29 -5.39 3.89
N PRO A 91 17.43 -5.85 4.82
CA PRO A 91 16.61 -4.96 5.62
C PRO A 91 17.48 -4.01 6.45
N ARG A 92 16.99 -2.78 6.64
CA ARG A 92 17.64 -1.75 7.46
C ARG A 92 17.78 -2.21 8.90
N SER A 93 18.99 -2.12 9.45
CA SER A 93 19.28 -2.50 10.84
C SER A 93 19.13 -1.32 11.81
N THR A 94 19.45 -0.10 11.38
CA THR A 94 19.31 1.10 12.21
C THR A 94 17.84 1.48 12.38
N ALA A 95 17.34 1.42 13.63
CA ALA A 95 15.99 1.83 13.95
C ALA A 95 15.85 3.37 13.93
N LEU A 96 15.07 3.88 12.99
CA LEU A 96 14.77 5.31 12.88
C LEU A 96 13.36 5.62 13.43
N PRO A 97 13.16 6.75 14.11
CA PRO A 97 11.85 7.13 14.60
C PRO A 97 10.90 7.39 13.43
N ARG A 98 9.64 6.95 13.58
CA ARG A 98 8.59 7.24 12.60
C ARG A 98 8.15 8.69 12.72
N HIS A 99 7.89 9.33 11.58
CA HIS A 99 7.28 10.66 11.56
C HIS A 99 5.83 10.67 12.08
N LYS A 100 5.06 9.61 11.79
CA LYS A 100 3.65 9.49 12.20
C LYS A 100 3.46 8.25 13.07
N PRO A 101 2.55 8.30 14.06
CA PRO A 101 2.17 7.13 14.83
C PRO A 101 1.64 6.02 13.90
N LEU A 102 1.57 4.81 14.42
CA LEU A 102 0.87 3.74 13.71
C LEU A 102 -0.59 4.15 13.51
N PRO A 103 -1.18 3.82 12.34
CA PRO A 103 -2.60 4.10 12.11
C PRO A 103 -3.41 3.41 13.21
N THR A 104 -4.19 4.19 13.96
CA THR A 104 -5.02 3.63 15.02
C THR A 104 -6.05 2.69 14.41
N PRO A 105 -6.26 1.49 14.99
CA PRO A 105 -7.25 0.56 14.48
C PRO A 105 -8.62 1.23 14.52
N LYS A 106 -9.40 1.07 13.44
CA LYS A 106 -10.72 1.66 13.35
C LYS A 106 -11.59 1.11 14.48
N ALA A 107 -12.14 2.01 15.29
CA ALA A 107 -13.08 1.63 16.34
C ALA A 107 -14.31 0.93 15.70
N PRO A 108 -14.81 -0.16 16.30
CA PRO A 108 -15.95 -0.86 15.75
C PRO A 108 -17.20 0.05 15.74
N THR A 109 -17.91 0.06 14.63
CA THR A 109 -19.18 0.80 14.55
C THR A 109 -20.25 0.16 15.46
N LYS A 110 -21.29 0.91 15.84
CA LYS A 110 -22.41 0.34 16.62
C LYS A 110 -23.04 -0.88 15.95
N TRP A 111 -23.12 -0.88 14.61
CA TRP A 111 -23.62 -2.01 13.86
C TRP A 111 -22.69 -3.21 13.96
N GLU A 112 -21.37 -3.02 13.91
CA GLU A 112 -20.42 -4.11 14.09
C GLU A 112 -20.43 -4.66 15.52
N LEU A 113 -20.60 -3.82 16.53
CA LEU A 113 -20.80 -4.28 17.91
C LEU A 113 -22.07 -5.15 18.04
N PHE A 114 -23.17 -4.70 17.44
CA PHE A 114 -24.42 -5.47 17.40
C PHE A 114 -24.27 -6.77 16.60
N ALA A 115 -23.68 -6.70 15.42
CA ALA A 115 -23.48 -7.84 14.53
C ALA A 115 -22.53 -8.88 15.15
N ARG A 116 -21.49 -8.46 15.88
CA ARG A 116 -20.65 -9.36 16.67
C ARG A 116 -21.46 -10.03 17.78
N LYS A 117 -22.24 -9.27 18.55
CA LYS A 117 -23.05 -9.82 19.66
C LYS A 117 -24.11 -10.81 19.17
N LYS A 118 -24.69 -10.57 18.00
CA LYS A 118 -25.75 -11.40 17.42
C LYS A 118 -25.25 -12.46 16.42
N GLY A 119 -23.95 -12.50 16.13
CA GLY A 119 -23.40 -13.42 15.14
C GLY A 119 -23.99 -13.19 13.75
N ILE A 120 -24.09 -11.93 13.30
CA ILE A 120 -24.67 -11.58 12.00
C ILE A 120 -23.54 -11.47 10.97
N GLY A 121 -23.73 -12.18 9.86
CA GLY A 121 -22.90 -12.04 8.68
C GLY A 121 -21.45 -12.48 8.87
N LYS A 122 -20.47 -11.62 8.56
CA LYS A 122 -19.03 -11.91 8.74
C LYS A 122 -18.62 -12.31 10.16
N TYR A 123 -19.46 -12.05 11.17
CA TYR A 123 -19.21 -12.42 12.57
C TYR A 123 -19.99 -13.66 13.02
N ASN A 124 -20.74 -14.29 12.11
CA ASN A 124 -21.41 -15.55 12.37
C ASN A 124 -20.38 -16.69 12.34
N THR A 125 -20.41 -17.56 13.34
CA THR A 125 -19.52 -18.72 13.46
C THR A 125 -20.01 -19.92 12.64
N LYS A 126 -21.23 -19.88 12.08
CA LYS A 126 -21.75 -20.95 11.23
C LYS A 126 -20.94 -21.05 9.93
N PRO A 127 -20.50 -22.26 9.53
CA PRO A 127 -19.83 -22.47 8.26
C PRO A 127 -20.76 -22.05 7.11
N GLY A 128 -20.24 -21.30 6.13
CA GLY A 128 -21.02 -20.77 5.01
C GLY A 128 -21.71 -19.42 5.25
N ALA A 129 -21.82 -18.93 6.48
CA ALA A 129 -22.47 -17.64 6.75
C ALA A 129 -21.70 -16.45 6.14
N ALA A 130 -20.37 -16.50 6.14
CA ALA A 130 -19.54 -15.52 5.45
C ALA A 130 -19.71 -15.54 3.93
N LEU A 131 -19.96 -16.73 3.35
CA LEU A 131 -20.24 -16.89 1.92
C LEU A 131 -21.60 -16.28 1.57
N ALA A 132 -22.66 -16.61 2.33
CA ALA A 132 -23.98 -16.02 2.16
C ALA A 132 -23.96 -14.48 2.28
N ASP A 133 -23.15 -13.93 3.19
CA ASP A 133 -22.90 -12.50 3.30
C ASP A 133 -22.29 -11.89 2.03
N LYS A 134 -21.29 -12.58 1.47
CA LYS A 134 -20.61 -12.17 0.25
C LYS A 134 -21.57 -12.21 -0.93
N GLU A 135 -22.45 -13.21 -1.00
CA GLU A 135 -23.48 -13.33 -2.04
C GLU A 135 -24.51 -12.20 -1.97
N ARG A 136 -25.01 -11.84 -0.78
CA ARG A 136 -25.92 -10.70 -0.60
C ARG A 136 -25.31 -9.35 -1.02
N ARG A 137 -23.98 -9.25 -1.01
CA ARG A 137 -23.24 -8.05 -1.42
C ARG A 137 -22.91 -8.03 -2.91
N LYS A 138 -23.16 -9.09 -3.67
CA LYS A 138 -22.97 -9.11 -5.12
C LYS A 138 -23.85 -8.03 -5.77
N LYS A 139 -23.31 -7.43 -6.84
CA LYS A 139 -23.96 -6.33 -7.57
C LYS A 139 -25.05 -6.83 -8.50
N LEU A 140 -24.87 -7.98 -9.16
CA LEU A 140 -25.82 -8.51 -10.14
C LEU A 140 -26.84 -9.40 -9.45
N VAL A 141 -28.10 -9.27 -9.88
CA VAL A 141 -29.23 -10.10 -9.46
C VAL A 141 -29.98 -10.55 -10.71
N TYR A 142 -30.35 -11.82 -10.76
CA TYR A 142 -31.14 -12.34 -11.85
C TYR A 142 -32.57 -11.82 -11.76
N ASP A 143 -33.11 -11.35 -12.88
CA ASP A 143 -34.48 -10.86 -12.96
C ASP A 143 -35.33 -11.84 -13.77
N GLU A 144 -36.23 -12.56 -13.09
CA GLU A 144 -37.00 -13.67 -13.66
C GLU A 144 -37.97 -13.23 -14.77
N ALA A 145 -38.45 -11.98 -14.72
CA ALA A 145 -39.37 -11.44 -15.72
C ALA A 145 -38.69 -11.17 -17.07
N THR A 146 -37.45 -10.70 -17.04
CA THR A 146 -36.67 -10.35 -18.24
C THR A 146 -35.70 -11.45 -18.66
N GLY A 147 -35.40 -12.39 -17.77
CA GLY A 147 -34.42 -13.45 -18.00
C GLY A 147 -32.96 -12.97 -17.97
N GLU A 148 -32.71 -11.72 -17.55
CA GLU A 148 -31.39 -11.08 -17.62
C GLU A 148 -30.79 -10.80 -16.22
N TRP A 149 -29.46 -10.66 -16.18
CA TRP A 149 -28.75 -10.24 -14.97
C TRP A 149 -28.74 -8.72 -14.84
N VAL A 150 -29.62 -8.20 -13.99
CA VAL A 150 -29.76 -6.76 -13.75
C VAL A 150 -28.95 -6.34 -12.52
N PRO A 151 -28.26 -5.18 -12.54
CA PRO A 151 -27.61 -4.66 -11.34
C PRO A 151 -28.64 -4.35 -10.24
N ARG A 152 -28.34 -4.74 -9.00
CA ARG A 152 -29.14 -4.48 -7.80
C ARG A 152 -29.21 -2.99 -7.44
N TRP A 153 -28.18 -2.24 -7.83
CA TRP A 153 -28.03 -0.80 -7.67
C TRP A 153 -27.12 -0.24 -8.77
N GLY A 154 -27.28 1.05 -9.11
CA GLY A 154 -26.51 1.71 -10.18
C GLY A 154 -27.37 2.04 -11.39
N TYR A 155 -26.76 2.04 -12.59
CA TYR A 155 -27.47 2.28 -13.85
C TYR A 155 -28.52 1.18 -14.08
N LYS A 156 -29.76 1.58 -14.37
CA LYS A 156 -30.94 0.69 -14.50
C LYS A 156 -31.05 -0.33 -13.34
N GLY A 157 -30.73 0.12 -12.13
CA GLY A 157 -30.72 -0.76 -10.97
C GLY A 157 -32.12 -1.25 -10.57
N LYS A 158 -32.24 -2.52 -10.18
CA LYS A 158 -33.50 -3.12 -9.70
C LYS A 158 -34.13 -2.36 -8.52
N ASN A 159 -33.32 -1.61 -7.77
CA ASN A 159 -33.81 -0.76 -6.69
C ASN A 159 -34.75 0.36 -7.13
N LYS A 160 -34.81 0.72 -8.42
CA LYS A 160 -35.69 1.73 -9.03
C LYS A 160 -36.77 1.13 -9.94
N ALA A 161 -36.95 -0.19 -9.94
CA ALA A 161 -38.04 -0.83 -10.68
C ALA A 161 -39.38 -0.22 -10.27
N GLY A 162 -40.26 0.09 -11.23
CA GLY A 162 -41.54 0.75 -10.99
C GLY A 162 -41.53 2.29 -11.04
N GLU A 163 -40.37 2.94 -11.01
CA GLU A 163 -40.31 4.43 -11.08
C GLU A 163 -40.51 4.97 -12.50
N ASP A 164 -40.00 4.25 -13.50
CA ASP A 164 -40.07 4.60 -14.92
C ASP A 164 -41.28 3.94 -15.63
N ASP A 165 -42.10 3.19 -14.89
CA ASP A 165 -43.27 2.50 -15.46
C ASP A 165 -44.32 3.52 -15.90
N TRP A 166 -44.95 3.27 -17.04
CA TRP A 166 -45.96 4.17 -17.61
C TRP A 166 -47.28 4.14 -16.82
N LEU A 167 -47.56 3.05 -16.09
CA LEU A 167 -48.72 2.86 -15.24
C LEU A 167 -48.28 2.33 -13.87
N VAL A 168 -48.83 2.89 -12.80
CA VAL A 168 -48.62 2.40 -11.42
C VAL A 168 -49.99 2.13 -10.85
N GLU A 169 -50.25 0.88 -10.48
CA GLU A 169 -51.48 0.49 -9.81
C GLU A 169 -51.50 1.08 -8.39
N VAL A 170 -52.57 1.80 -8.06
CA VAL A 170 -52.75 2.44 -6.75
C VAL A 170 -54.01 1.87 -6.12
N ASP A 171 -53.89 1.34 -4.90
CA ASP A 171 -55.04 0.88 -4.12
C ASP A 171 -56.01 2.05 -3.83
N GLU A 172 -57.31 1.79 -3.78
CA GLU A 172 -58.34 2.82 -3.48
C GLU A 172 -58.07 3.59 -2.17
N LYS A 173 -57.41 2.95 -1.20
CA LYS A 173 -57.02 3.58 0.07
C LYS A 173 -55.86 4.57 -0.09
N GLN A 174 -54.96 4.34 -1.04
CA GLN A 174 -53.86 5.24 -1.37
C GLN A 174 -54.33 6.37 -2.29
N TRP A 175 -55.27 6.08 -3.20
CA TRP A 175 -55.95 7.08 -4.02
C TRP A 175 -56.61 8.17 -3.17
N LYS A 176 -57.35 7.79 -2.12
CA LYS A 176 -57.95 8.75 -1.16
C LYS A 176 -56.93 9.63 -0.42
N LYS A 177 -55.65 9.22 -0.35
CA LYS A 177 -54.57 10.02 0.24
C LYS A 177 -53.93 10.99 -0.76
N GLU A 178 -54.17 10.81 -2.04
CA GLU A 178 -53.59 11.65 -3.10
C GLU A 178 -54.03 13.11 -2.96
N GLU A 179 -55.30 13.35 -2.64
CA GLU A 179 -55.86 14.69 -2.47
C GLU A 179 -55.16 15.46 -1.33
N GLY A 180 -54.85 14.78 -0.22
CA GLY A 180 -54.06 15.36 0.88
C GLY A 180 -52.57 15.52 0.55
N LEU A 181 -52.00 14.62 -0.26
CA LEU A 181 -50.61 14.70 -0.72
C LEU A 181 -50.39 15.83 -1.72
N LEU A 182 -51.34 16.04 -2.64
CA LEU A 182 -51.34 17.13 -3.61
C LEU A 182 -51.38 18.50 -2.93
N ALA A 183 -52.17 18.65 -1.86
CA ALA A 183 -52.21 19.86 -1.04
C ALA A 183 -50.84 20.21 -0.39
N GLU A 184 -49.99 19.20 -0.13
CA GLU A 184 -48.63 19.36 0.37
C GLU A 184 -47.55 19.40 -0.74
N GLY A 185 -47.95 19.47 -2.02
CA GLY A 185 -47.03 19.42 -3.17
C GLY A 185 -46.32 18.07 -3.33
N ARG A 186 -46.98 16.98 -2.96
CA ARG A 186 -46.48 15.60 -3.01
C ARG A 186 -47.28 14.78 -4.01
N SER A 187 -46.68 13.71 -4.51
CA SER A 187 -47.35 12.72 -5.36
C SER A 187 -47.06 11.32 -4.84
N ILE A 188 -48.00 10.40 -5.03
CA ILE A 188 -47.89 8.99 -4.63
C ILE A 188 -46.65 8.35 -5.27
N ARG A 189 -46.40 8.63 -6.57
CA ARG A 189 -45.19 8.20 -7.29
C ARG A 189 -43.89 8.75 -6.65
N GLY A 190 -43.94 9.93 -6.04
CA GLY A 190 -42.79 10.57 -5.38
C GLY A 190 -42.47 10.01 -3.99
N GLU A 191 -43.37 9.28 -3.34
CA GLU A 191 -43.19 8.77 -1.97
C GLU A 191 -42.07 7.74 -1.86
N SER A 192 -41.98 6.80 -2.80
CA SER A 192 -40.89 5.80 -2.85
C SER A 192 -39.51 6.45 -2.92
N ARG A 193 -39.36 7.47 -3.78
CA ARG A 193 -38.12 8.25 -3.89
C ARG A 193 -37.83 8.99 -2.59
N ARG A 194 -38.84 9.62 -1.97
CA ARG A 194 -38.68 10.36 -0.71
C ARG A 194 -38.24 9.44 0.42
N GLU A 195 -38.87 8.28 0.57
CA GLU A 195 -38.48 7.29 1.57
C GLU A 195 -37.03 6.83 1.38
N ARG A 196 -36.61 6.59 0.12
CA ARG A 196 -35.21 6.25 -0.18
C ARG A 196 -34.25 7.37 0.22
N VAL A 197 -34.57 8.62 -0.11
CA VAL A 197 -33.76 9.80 0.26
C VAL A 197 -33.70 9.96 1.78
N GLU A 198 -34.80 9.75 2.50
CA GLU A 198 -34.80 9.79 3.96
C GLU A 198 -33.95 8.69 4.59
N ARG A 199 -33.99 7.46 4.04
CA ARG A 199 -33.10 6.36 4.46
C ARG A 199 -31.63 6.70 4.22
N ILE A 200 -31.30 7.33 3.09
CA ILE A 200 -29.94 7.82 2.79
C ILE A 200 -29.52 8.86 3.83
N LYS A 201 -30.32 9.92 4.03
CA LYS A 201 -30.06 10.96 5.05
C LYS A 201 -29.93 10.38 6.46
N ARG A 202 -30.69 9.33 6.78
CA ARG A 202 -30.60 8.62 8.07
C ARG A 202 -29.28 7.84 8.18
N ASN A 203 -28.81 7.22 7.11
CA ASN A 203 -27.53 6.51 7.08
C ASN A 203 -26.35 7.47 7.24
N GLU A 204 -26.33 8.58 6.51
CA GLU A 204 -25.30 9.61 6.66
C GLU A 204 -25.25 10.19 8.08
N ARG A 205 -26.43 10.43 8.69
CA ARG A 205 -26.50 10.86 10.09
C ARG A 205 -25.90 9.83 11.05
N LYS A 206 -26.12 8.53 10.81
CA LYS A 206 -25.53 7.45 11.61
C LYS A 206 -24.02 7.34 11.42
N GLU A 207 -23.53 7.51 10.19
CA GLU A 207 -22.10 7.56 9.87
C GLU A 207 -21.41 8.70 10.63
N ARG A 208 -21.90 9.94 10.48
CA ARG A 208 -21.38 11.12 11.20
C ARG A 208 -21.41 10.94 12.72
N ALA A 209 -22.44 10.29 13.26
CA ALA A 209 -22.54 10.00 14.69
C ALA A 209 -21.52 8.94 15.15
N ASN A 210 -21.20 7.96 14.30
CA ASN A 210 -20.15 6.98 14.59
C ASN A 210 -18.76 7.64 14.51
N ASP A 211 -18.51 8.46 13.50
CA ASP A 211 -17.24 9.19 13.33
C ASP A 211 -16.97 10.15 14.49
N ARG A 212 -18.00 10.90 14.94
CA ARG A 212 -17.88 11.77 16.10
C ARG A 212 -17.49 11.00 17.36
N LYS A 213 -18.06 9.81 17.56
CA LYS A 213 -17.71 8.93 18.70
C LYS A 213 -16.30 8.38 18.57
N GLN A 214 -15.87 8.03 17.35
CA GLN A 214 -14.51 7.58 17.08
C GLN A 214 -13.48 8.67 17.39
N ARG A 215 -13.73 9.92 16.96
CA ARG A 215 -12.83 11.05 17.26
C ARG A 215 -12.70 11.31 18.76
N LYS A 216 -13.80 11.20 19.52
CA LYS A 216 -13.78 11.38 20.98
C LYS A 216 -13.04 10.25 21.73
N ALA A 217 -12.97 9.05 21.15
CA ALA A 217 -12.28 7.92 21.77
C ALA A 217 -10.78 7.86 21.42
N GLY A 218 -10.32 8.64 20.44
CA GLY A 218 -8.93 8.69 19.98
C GLY A 218 -8.16 9.92 20.45
N ASN A 219 -8.73 10.72 21.34
CA ASN A 219 -8.15 11.91 21.96
C ASN A 219 -8.21 11.73 23.48
#